data_AF-A0A3B1AX64-F1
#
_entry.id   AF-A0A3B1AX64-F1
#
_cell.length_a   1.000
_cell.length_b   1.000
_cell.length_c   1.000
_cell.angle_alpha   90.00
_cell.angle_beta   90.00
_cell.angle_gamma   90.00
#
_symmetry.space_group_name_H-M   'P 1'
#
loop_
_entity.id
_entity.type
_entity.pdbx_description
1 polymer ?
#
loop_
_entity_poly.entity_id
_entity_poly.type
_entity_poly.pdbx_seq_one_letter_code
_entity_poly.pdbx_strand_id
1 'polypeptide(L)'
;MADMGRSAPGLPGLRLLQLISPNLPTGAFTYSQGLEWAVECGWIQNRRDTRHWLRSVLNDSLQTLELPILIRLFNAANSSSHTEFQHW
;
A
#
# COMPACT_ATOMS: atom_id res chain seq x y z
N MET A 1 -13.99 31.75 7.22
CA MET A 1 -14.74 30.49 7.02
C MET A 1 -15.15 30.44 5.55
N ALA A 2 -14.18 30.14 4.69
CA ALA A 2 -14.37 30.04 3.24
C ALA A 2 -14.22 28.57 2.87
N ASP A 3 -15.27 28.02 2.28
CA ASP A 3 -15.34 26.66 1.76
C ASP A 3 -14.37 26.55 0.57
N MET A 4 -13.24 25.87 0.80
CA MET A 4 -12.23 25.62 -0.22
C MET A 4 -12.76 24.51 -1.12
N GLY A 5 -13.38 24.91 -2.24
CA GLY A 5 -14.04 24.04 -3.21
C GLY A 5 -13.22 22.82 -3.63
N ARG A 6 -13.41 21.71 -2.92
CA ARG A 6 -13.14 20.37 -3.46
C ARG A 6 -14.39 19.94 -4.21
N SER A 7 -14.41 20.14 -5.53
CA SER A 7 -15.34 19.41 -6.38
C SER A 7 -15.24 17.92 -6.07
N ALA A 8 -16.39 17.24 -6.02
CA ALA A 8 -16.43 15.80 -5.77
C ALA A 8 -15.47 15.08 -6.73
N PRO A 9 -14.72 14.06 -6.27
CA PRO A 9 -13.79 13.37 -7.13
C PRO A 9 -14.53 12.83 -8.36
N GLY A 10 -14.00 13.11 -9.54
CA GLY A 10 -14.49 12.48 -10.77
C GLY A 10 -14.36 10.95 -10.70
N LEU A 11 -14.94 10.25 -11.68
CA LEU A 11 -14.96 8.78 -11.68
C LEU A 11 -13.60 8.12 -11.35
N PRO A 12 -12.44 8.57 -11.87
CA PRO A 12 -11.14 7.98 -11.50
C PRO A 12 -10.82 8.12 -10.00
N GLY A 13 -11.15 9.26 -9.39
CA GLY A 13 -10.93 9.49 -7.96
C GLY A 13 -11.84 8.62 -7.10
N LEU A 14 -13.11 8.44 -7.50
CA LEU A 14 -14.02 7.51 -6.83
C LEU A 14 -13.55 6.06 -6.94
N ARG A 15 -13.01 5.65 -8.10
CA ARG A 15 -12.42 4.31 -8.26
C ARG A 15 -11.17 4.12 -7.42
N LEU A 16 -10.31 5.13 -7.29
CA LEU A 16 -9.17 5.06 -6.38
C LEU A 16 -9.62 4.89 -4.92
N LEU A 17 -10.62 5.65 -4.47
CA LEU A 17 -11.19 5.50 -3.13
C LEU A 17 -11.78 4.10 -2.90
N GLN A 18 -12.41 3.52 -3.93
CA GLN A 18 -12.89 2.14 -3.87
C GLN A 18 -11.72 1.14 -3.72
N LEU A 19 -10.62 1.34 -4.44
CA LEU A 19 -9.45 0.44 -4.40
C LEU A 19 -8.68 0.50 -3.07
N ILE A 20 -8.58 1.67 -2.44
CA ILE A 20 -7.88 1.82 -1.15
C ILE A 20 -8.77 1.51 0.06
N SER A 21 -10.03 1.13 -0.18
CA SER A 21 -10.98 0.84 0.89
C SER A 21 -10.55 -0.41 1.66
N PRO A 22 -10.50 -0.38 3.01
CA PRO A 22 -10.24 -1.57 3.81
C PRO A 22 -11.37 -2.61 3.70
N ASN A 23 -12.54 -2.24 3.17
CA ASN A 23 -13.65 -3.16 2.92
C ASN A 23 -13.56 -3.88 1.56
N LEU A 24 -12.50 -3.63 0.77
CA LEU A 24 -12.30 -4.33 -0.50
C LEU A 24 -12.02 -5.83 -0.22
N PRO A 25 -12.76 -6.78 -0.82
CA PRO A 25 -12.65 -8.20 -0.48
C PRO A 25 -11.46 -8.87 -1.18
N THR A 26 -10.24 -8.36 -0.94
CA THR A 26 -8.98 -8.88 -1.53
C THR A 26 -8.24 -9.84 -0.61
N GLY A 27 -8.69 -10.03 0.63
CA GLY A 27 -8.05 -10.93 1.61
C GLY A 27 -7.38 -10.18 2.76
N ALA A 28 -6.43 -10.85 3.41
CA ALA A 28 -5.78 -10.37 4.64
C ALA A 28 -4.72 -9.28 4.38
N PHE A 29 -4.34 -8.57 5.44
CA PHE A 29 -3.31 -7.53 5.40
C PHE A 29 -1.90 -8.15 5.39
N THR A 30 -1.11 -7.89 4.33
CA THR A 30 0.22 -8.48 4.06
C THR A 30 1.18 -8.51 5.27
N TYR A 31 1.13 -7.49 6.12
CA TYR A 31 2.10 -7.32 7.21
C TYR A 31 1.56 -7.72 8.61
N SER A 32 0.32 -8.25 8.71
CA SER A 32 -0.31 -8.48 10.02
C SER A 32 0.41 -9.55 10.86
N GLN A 33 0.80 -10.68 10.25
CA GLN A 33 1.47 -11.76 10.97
C GLN A 33 2.84 -11.34 11.51
N GLY A 34 3.60 -10.56 10.74
CA GLY A 34 4.89 -10.04 11.20
C GLY A 34 4.74 -9.05 12.36
N LEU A 35 3.66 -8.25 12.35
CA LEU A 35 3.32 -7.36 13.45
C LEU A 35 2.92 -8.14 14.71
N GLU A 36 2.05 -9.13 14.57
CA GLU A 36 1.61 -10.01 15.66
C GLU A 36 2.82 -10.68 16.34
N TRP A 37 3.71 -11.27 15.56
CA TRP A 37 4.91 -11.91 16.09
C TRP A 37 5.88 -10.93 16.78
N ALA A 38 6.05 -9.73 16.22
CA ALA A 38 6.90 -8.70 16.83
C ALA A 38 6.34 -8.22 18.18
N VAL A 39 5.01 -8.23 18.36
CA VAL A 39 4.36 -7.98 19.65
C VAL A 39 4.57 -9.15 20.61
N GLU A 40 4.34 -10.38 20.16
CA GLU A 40 4.54 -11.60 20.98
C GLU A 40 5.98 -11.72 21.51
N CYS A 41 6.97 -11.36 20.69
CA CYS A 41 8.37 -11.35 21.07
C CYS A 41 8.79 -10.14 21.92
N GLY A 42 7.86 -9.22 22.23
CA GLY A 42 8.13 -8.03 23.03
C GLY A 42 8.98 -6.97 22.32
N TRP A 43 9.10 -7.01 21.00
CA TRP A 43 9.82 -5.98 20.23
C TRP A 43 8.99 -4.71 20.06
N ILE A 44 7.67 -4.85 20.05
CA ILE A 44 6.72 -3.74 19.99
C ILE A 44 5.87 -3.77 21.25
N GLN A 45 6.10 -2.81 22.15
CA GLN A 45 5.39 -2.72 23.42
C GLN A 45 4.59 -1.42 23.55
N ASN A 46 4.83 -0.46 22.67
CA ASN A 46 4.22 0.86 22.73
C ASN A 46 4.15 1.53 21.35
N ARG A 47 3.48 2.68 21.30
CA ARG A 47 3.30 3.51 20.09
C ARG A 47 4.61 3.87 19.40
N ARG A 48 5.68 4.15 20.16
CA ARG A 48 6.97 4.52 19.58
C ARG A 48 7.55 3.34 18.81
N ASP A 49 7.51 2.14 19.37
CA ASP A 49 8.00 0.92 18.72
C ASP A 49 7.19 0.60 17.47
N THR A 50 5.85 0.69 17.54
CA THR A 50 4.97 0.49 16.37
C THR A 50 5.35 1.44 15.23
N ARG A 51 5.62 2.72 15.54
CA ARG A 51 6.05 3.71 14.55
C ARG A 51 7.41 3.36 13.95
N HIS A 52 8.35 2.85 14.75
CA HIS A 52 9.65 2.41 14.25
C HIS A 52 9.49 1.21 13.32
N TRP A 53 8.70 0.21 13.73
CA TRP A 53 8.43 -0.97 12.91
C TRP A 53 7.73 -0.61 11.58
N LEU A 54 6.73 0.28 11.60
CA LEU A 54 6.07 0.75 10.38
C LEU A 54 7.04 1.46 9.43
N ARG A 55 8.02 2.22 9.96
CA ARG A 55 9.06 2.85 9.13
C ARG A 55 9.96 1.81 8.47
N SER A 56 10.31 0.73 9.18
CA SER A 56 11.05 -0.37 8.57
C SER A 56 10.26 -1.03 7.46
N VAL A 57 8.97 -1.33 7.66
CA VAL A 57 8.11 -1.85 6.58
C VAL A 57 8.09 -0.90 5.36
N LEU A 58 7.94 0.41 5.59
CA LEU A 58 7.94 1.40 4.52
C LEU A 58 9.26 1.44 3.73
N ASN A 59 10.40 1.45 4.44
CA ASN A 59 11.71 1.65 3.82
C ASN A 59 12.30 0.35 3.26
N ASP A 60 12.06 -0.78 3.92
CA ASP A 60 12.76 -2.04 3.66
C ASP A 60 11.94 -3.00 2.79
N SER A 61 10.61 -2.83 2.71
CA SER A 61 9.71 -3.67 1.89
C SER A 61 8.96 -2.86 0.84
N LEU A 62 8.15 -1.87 1.25
CA LEU A 62 7.34 -1.09 0.31
C LEU A 62 8.21 -0.35 -0.72
N GLN A 63 9.26 0.32 -0.27
CA GLN A 63 10.13 1.13 -1.14
C GLN A 63 11.03 0.28 -2.06
N THR A 64 11.47 -0.89 -1.62
CA THR A 64 12.50 -1.70 -2.30
C THR A 64 11.92 -2.81 -3.16
N LEU A 65 10.68 -3.25 -2.87
CA LEU A 65 10.04 -4.39 -3.54
C LEU A 65 8.68 -4.01 -4.14
N GLU A 66 7.70 -3.67 -3.31
CA GLU A 66 6.30 -3.54 -3.76
C GLU A 66 6.10 -2.36 -4.72
N LEU A 67 6.59 -1.16 -4.37
CA LEU A 67 6.47 0.02 -5.23
C LEU A 67 7.24 -0.12 -6.55
N PRO A 68 8.52 -0.58 -6.56
CA PRO A 68 9.23 -0.81 -7.81
C PRO A 68 8.53 -1.79 -8.75
N ILE A 69 7.99 -2.90 -8.24
CA ILE A 69 7.24 -3.88 -9.06
C ILE A 69 5.93 -3.26 -9.56
N LEU A 70 5.17 -2.57 -8.70
CA LEU A 70 3.94 -1.88 -9.10
C LEU A 70 4.19 -0.87 -10.23
N ILE A 71 5.27 -0.10 -10.17
CA ILE A 71 5.65 0.84 -11.23
C ILE A 71 5.97 0.11 -12.54
N ARG A 72 6.70 -1.01 -12.48
CA ARG A 72 7.02 -1.83 -13.67
C ARG A 72 5.76 -2.39 -14.31
N LEU A 73 4.87 -2.98 -13.52
CA LEU A 73 3.58 -3.50 -13.98
C LEU A 73 2.70 -2.40 -14.58
N PHE A 74 2.64 -1.23 -13.93
CA PHE A 74 1.89 -0.09 -14.43
C PHE A 74 2.42 0.40 -15.78
N ASN A 75 3.75 0.49 -15.93
CA ASN A 75 4.39 0.88 -17.18
C ASN A 75 4.17 -0.15 -18.29
N ALA A 76 4.29 -1.45 -17.99
CA ALA A 76 4.00 -2.53 -18.94
C ALA A 76 2.53 -2.53 -19.39
N ALA A 77 1.60 -2.27 -18.48
CA ALA A 77 0.19 -2.12 -18.82
C ALA A 77 -0.06 -0.91 -19.74
N ASN A 78 0.58 0.23 -19.47
CA ASN A 78 0.47 1.43 -20.30
C ASN A 78 1.08 1.24 -21.71
N SER A 79 2.15 0.45 -21.83
CA SER A 79 2.75 0.11 -23.13
C SER A 79 2.03 -1.07 -23.82
N SER A 80 0.98 -1.64 -23.21
CA SER A 80 0.30 -2.85 -23.67
C SER A 80 1.25 -4.06 -23.86
N SER A 81 2.38 -4.08 -23.14
CA SER A 81 3.37 -5.14 -23.22
C SER A 81 2.98 -6.30 -22.30
N HIS A 82 2.29 -7.29 -22.86
CA HIS A 82 1.88 -8.47 -22.11
C HIS A 82 3.08 -9.28 -21.59
N THR A 83 4.16 -9.34 -22.37
CA THR A 83 5.38 -10.07 -22.00
C THR A 83 6.07 -9.45 -20.78
N GLU A 84 6.22 -8.12 -20.75
CA GLU A 84 6.80 -7.45 -19.57
C GLU A 84 5.89 -7.56 -18.35
N PHE A 85 4.57 -7.47 -18.55
CA PHE A 85 3.61 -7.59 -17.46
C PHE A 85 3.59 -9.00 -16.84
N GLN A 86 3.80 -10.06 -17.63
CA GLN A 86 3.91 -11.42 -17.12
C GLN A 86 5.27 -11.72 -16.47
N HIS A 87 6.30 -10.99 -16.87
CA HIS A 87 7.66 -11.20 -16.39
C HIS A 87 7.88 -10.64 -14.98
N TRP A 88 7.32 -9.45 -14.72
CA TRP A 88 7.39 -8.77 -13.43
C TRP A 88 6.23 -9.16 -12.52
#